data_AF-A0AAD6HHP1-F1
#
_entry.id   AF-A0AAD6HHP1-F1
#
_cell.length_a   1.000
_cell.length_b   1.000
_cell.length_c   1.000
_cell.angle_alpha   90.00
_cell.angle_beta   90.00
_cell.angle_gamma   90.00
#
_symmetry.space_group_name_H-M   'P 1'
#
loop_
_entity.id
_entity.type
_entity.pdbx_description
1 polymer ?
#
loop_
_entity_poly.entity_id
_entity_poly.type
_entity_poly.pdbx_seq_one_letter_code
_entity_poly.pdbx_strand_id
1 'polypeptide(L)'
;MTSTGPVPLTTIFTQSSNCRNVTSSLEYVDGTNYISTFSATDASGWMSLGPEDWSTCYPSGYDTQSYFSPGECPSGYTTAGVSFFSLGNEVETRAICCPSGYNAQTGESLPWYSTNPCTSSNTDIPATASFTIDGVETSSVGTFGINAKGISIRRQSTDFASATCTGISSPTSSGNGTYPVPAVPAVDYHPEQRLVLESGLRWE
;
A
#
# COMPACT_ATOMS: atom_id res chain seq x y z
N MET A 1 20.86 -20.76 -9.71
CA MET A 1 19.66 -20.35 -8.93
C MET A 1 19.72 -18.85 -8.79
N THR A 2 18.88 -18.12 -9.50
CA THR A 2 18.79 -16.66 -9.38
C THR A 2 18.03 -16.35 -8.09
N SER A 3 18.75 -15.92 -7.06
CA SER A 3 18.15 -15.29 -5.89
C SER A 3 17.55 -13.96 -6.36
N THR A 4 16.27 -13.97 -6.68
CA THR A 4 15.52 -12.73 -6.89
C THR A 4 15.54 -11.99 -5.56
N GLY A 5 16.13 -10.79 -5.52
CA GLY A 5 16.11 -9.96 -4.32
C GLY A 5 14.67 -9.70 -3.86
N PRO A 6 14.48 -9.21 -2.62
CA PRO A 6 13.15 -8.89 -2.11
C PRO A 6 12.45 -7.91 -3.05
N VAL A 7 11.15 -8.12 -3.27
CA VAL A 7 10.35 -7.28 -4.18
C VAL A 7 10.16 -5.91 -3.52
N PRO A 8 10.61 -4.81 -4.13
CA PRO A 8 10.35 -3.48 -3.60
C PRO A 8 8.87 -3.12 -3.76
N LEU A 9 8.30 -2.47 -2.74
CA LEU A 9 7.00 -1.81 -2.83
C LEU A 9 7.22 -0.30 -2.86
N THR A 10 8.01 0.13 -3.84
CA THR A 10 8.37 1.55 -4.06
C THR A 10 7.36 2.29 -4.91
N THR A 11 6.41 1.58 -5.52
CA THR A 11 5.35 2.15 -6.35
C THR A 11 4.03 2.09 -5.60
N ILE A 12 3.35 3.23 -5.57
CA ILE A 12 1.97 3.32 -5.12
C ILE A 12 1.11 2.42 -6.03
N PHE A 13 0.65 1.29 -5.50
CA PHE A 13 -0.36 0.47 -6.15
C PHE A 13 -1.74 0.88 -5.62
N THR A 14 -2.67 1.15 -6.53
CA THR A 14 -4.08 1.38 -6.16
C THR A 14 -4.81 0.06 -6.28
N GLN A 15 -5.29 -0.46 -5.16
CA GLN A 15 -6.12 -1.67 -5.18
C GLN A 15 -7.41 -1.46 -5.98
N SER A 16 -7.86 -2.54 -6.62
CA SER A 16 -9.21 -2.61 -7.20
C SER A 16 -10.27 -2.32 -6.15
N SER A 17 -11.37 -1.67 -6.55
CA SER A 17 -12.52 -1.42 -5.68
C SER A 17 -13.13 -2.71 -5.12
N ASN A 18 -13.02 -3.83 -5.85
CA ASN A 18 -13.49 -5.13 -5.36
C ASN A 18 -12.74 -5.55 -4.08
N CYS A 19 -11.48 -5.19 -3.96
CA CYS A 19 -10.64 -5.53 -2.80
C CYS A 19 -10.91 -4.63 -1.58
N ARG A 20 -11.60 -3.50 -1.79
CA ARG A 20 -11.84 -2.48 -0.78
C ARG A 20 -13.30 -2.38 -0.33
N ASN A 21 -14.24 -2.85 -1.16
CA ASN A 21 -15.68 -2.63 -0.95
C ASN A 21 -16.48 -3.93 -0.87
N VAL A 22 -15.91 -5.07 -1.28
CA VAL A 22 -16.55 -6.37 -1.10
C VAL A 22 -16.15 -6.89 0.26
N THR A 23 -17.09 -7.47 1.00
CA THR A 23 -16.77 -8.23 2.20
C THR A 23 -17.19 -9.67 1.96
N SER A 24 -16.24 -10.60 2.08
CA SER A 24 -16.48 -12.03 1.97
C SER A 24 -16.42 -12.70 3.34
N SER A 25 -17.07 -13.83 3.49
CA SER A 25 -16.76 -14.76 4.59
C SER A 25 -15.34 -15.28 4.46
N LEU A 26 -14.65 -15.47 5.59
CA LEU A 26 -13.41 -16.25 5.64
C LEU A 26 -13.78 -17.72 5.43
N GLU A 27 -13.96 -18.10 4.17
CA GLU A 27 -14.39 -19.44 3.79
C GLU A 27 -13.30 -20.46 4.15
N TYR A 28 -12.03 -20.12 3.87
CA TYR A 28 -10.88 -20.97 4.14
C TYR A 28 -9.73 -20.21 4.82
N VAL A 29 -9.27 -20.74 5.95
CA VAL A 29 -7.98 -20.35 6.55
C VAL A 29 -7.13 -21.60 6.70
N ASP A 30 -5.92 -21.58 6.13
CA ASP A 30 -4.99 -22.72 6.12
C ASP A 30 -5.62 -24.06 5.68
N GLY A 31 -6.50 -24.01 4.67
CA GLY A 31 -7.17 -25.20 4.11
C GLY A 31 -8.34 -25.72 4.95
N THR A 32 -8.72 -25.05 6.03
CA THR A 32 -9.89 -25.40 6.85
C THR A 32 -11.10 -24.56 6.45
N ASN A 33 -12.22 -25.21 6.10
CA ASN A 33 -13.48 -24.53 5.81
C ASN A 33 -14.20 -24.16 7.11
N TYR A 34 -14.34 -22.86 7.39
CA TYR A 34 -15.05 -22.39 8.58
C TYR A 34 -16.53 -22.06 8.32
N ILE A 35 -17.01 -22.07 7.07
CA ILE A 35 -18.42 -21.83 6.72
C ILE A 35 -19.34 -22.95 7.20
N SER A 36 -18.89 -24.22 7.13
CA SER A 36 -19.71 -25.39 7.46
C SER A 36 -20.24 -25.44 8.90
N THR A 37 -19.74 -24.57 9.79
CA THR A 37 -20.19 -24.44 11.17
C THR A 37 -21.27 -23.36 11.39
N PHE A 38 -21.69 -22.63 10.36
CA PHE A 38 -22.63 -21.50 10.50
C PHE A 38 -24.05 -21.82 10.01
N SER A 39 -25.05 -21.35 10.77
CA SER A 39 -26.41 -21.15 10.28
C SER A 39 -26.53 -19.72 9.75
N ALA A 40 -27.35 -19.50 8.71
CA ALA A 40 -27.62 -18.16 8.15
C ALA A 40 -28.19 -17.15 9.19
N THR A 41 -28.69 -17.65 10.31
CA THR A 41 -29.16 -16.85 11.46
C THR A 41 -28.04 -16.41 12.41
N ASP A 42 -26.88 -17.06 12.38
CA ASP A 42 -25.71 -16.81 13.23
C ASP A 42 -24.62 -16.05 12.46
N ALA A 43 -25.04 -15.03 11.70
CA ALA A 43 -24.18 -14.22 10.83
C ALA A 43 -23.04 -13.46 11.54
N SER A 44 -22.71 -13.76 12.79
CA SER A 44 -21.41 -13.47 13.42
C SER A 44 -20.25 -14.29 12.83
N GLY A 45 -20.37 -14.68 11.55
CA GLY A 45 -19.30 -15.33 10.79
C GLY A 45 -18.10 -14.41 10.63
N TRP A 46 -16.91 -15.01 10.61
CA TRP A 46 -15.66 -14.28 10.47
C TRP A 46 -15.56 -13.67 9.08
N MET A 47 -15.64 -12.34 9.00
CA MET A 47 -15.68 -11.61 7.74
C MET A 47 -14.31 -11.04 7.38
N SER A 48 -14.07 -10.89 6.08
CA SER A 48 -12.86 -10.31 5.53
C SER A 48 -13.13 -9.36 4.37
N LEU A 49 -12.48 -8.20 4.38
CA LEU A 49 -12.60 -7.18 3.34
C LEU A 49 -11.86 -7.58 2.06
N GLY A 50 -12.59 -8.05 1.06
CA GLY A 50 -12.12 -8.42 -0.27
C GLY A 50 -12.89 -9.62 -0.81
N PRO A 51 -12.67 -9.99 -2.08
CA PRO A 51 -13.18 -11.25 -2.64
C PRO A 51 -12.53 -12.46 -1.96
N GLU A 52 -13.11 -13.65 -2.12
CA GLU A 52 -12.53 -14.90 -1.63
C GLU A 52 -11.19 -15.22 -2.34
N ASP A 53 -11.11 -14.95 -3.65
CA ASP A 53 -9.85 -14.99 -4.41
C ASP A 53 -9.16 -13.61 -4.41
N TRP A 54 -8.11 -13.52 -3.60
CA TRP A 54 -7.32 -12.31 -3.37
C TRP A 54 -6.18 -12.10 -4.37
N SER A 55 -5.97 -13.04 -5.29
CA SER A 55 -4.81 -13.02 -6.20
C SER A 55 -4.75 -11.75 -7.06
N THR A 56 -5.90 -11.13 -7.32
CA THR A 56 -6.03 -9.87 -8.08
C THR A 56 -5.96 -8.62 -7.21
N CYS A 57 -5.95 -8.75 -5.89
CA CYS A 57 -6.01 -7.64 -4.94
C CYS A 57 -4.66 -7.10 -4.49
N TYR A 58 -3.59 -7.86 -4.72
CA TYR A 58 -2.27 -7.53 -4.24
C TYR A 58 -1.25 -7.56 -5.37
N PRO A 59 -0.15 -6.78 -5.25
CA PRO A 59 0.91 -6.81 -6.24
C PRO A 59 1.52 -8.21 -6.35
N SER A 60 2.10 -8.50 -7.52
CA SER A 60 2.85 -9.74 -7.74
C SER A 60 3.95 -9.90 -6.68
N GLY A 61 4.09 -11.12 -6.16
CA GLY A 61 5.01 -11.41 -5.06
C GLY A 61 4.43 -11.16 -3.66
N TYR A 62 3.15 -10.81 -3.56
CA TYR A 62 2.46 -10.78 -2.27
C TYR A 62 2.46 -12.18 -1.62
N ASP A 63 2.91 -12.22 -0.39
CA ASP A 63 2.90 -13.39 0.48
C ASP A 63 2.74 -12.92 1.93
N THR A 64 1.95 -13.66 2.72
CA THR A 64 1.63 -13.26 4.10
C THR A 64 2.80 -13.41 5.06
N GLN A 65 3.82 -14.20 4.69
CA GLN A 65 5.00 -14.49 5.51
C GLN A 65 6.24 -13.71 5.06
N SER A 66 6.10 -12.86 4.03
CA SER A 66 7.21 -12.14 3.41
C SER A 66 7.03 -10.64 3.50
N TYR A 67 8.14 -9.90 3.47
CA TYR A 67 8.15 -8.44 3.47
C TYR A 67 8.49 -7.90 2.09
N PHE A 68 7.74 -6.90 1.65
CA PHE A 68 8.21 -6.01 0.59
C PHE A 68 9.34 -5.12 1.14
N SER A 69 10.40 -4.94 0.35
CA SER A 69 11.61 -4.25 0.79
C SER A 69 12.39 -3.60 -0.37
N PRO A 70 12.71 -2.30 -0.27
CA PRO A 70 12.10 -1.36 0.66
C PRO A 70 10.60 -1.23 0.43
N GLY A 71 9.84 -1.08 1.50
CA GLY A 71 8.38 -1.02 1.44
C GLY A 71 7.79 0.24 2.06
N GLU A 72 6.88 0.86 1.33
CA GLU A 72 5.98 1.92 1.80
C GLU A 72 4.53 1.45 1.71
N CYS A 73 3.65 1.98 2.56
CA CYS A 73 2.24 1.63 2.47
C CYS A 73 1.62 2.20 1.20
N PRO A 74 0.85 1.40 0.43
CA PRO A 74 0.21 1.86 -0.78
C PRO A 74 -0.92 2.86 -0.48
N SER A 75 -1.42 3.54 -1.52
CA SER A 75 -2.56 4.44 -1.35
C SER A 75 -3.80 3.70 -0.84
N GLY A 76 -4.50 4.33 0.10
CA GLY A 76 -5.64 3.72 0.79
C GLY A 76 -5.26 2.78 1.93
N TYR A 77 -3.96 2.70 2.26
CA TYR A 77 -3.44 1.96 3.41
C TYR A 77 -2.72 2.89 4.38
N THR A 78 -2.77 2.52 5.65
CA THR A 78 -2.06 3.19 6.75
C THR A 78 -1.12 2.22 7.43
N THR A 79 0.03 2.71 7.87
CA THR A 79 1.00 1.93 8.63
C THR A 79 0.41 1.53 9.98
N ALA A 80 0.41 0.23 10.28
CA ALA A 80 -0.03 -0.37 11.54
C ALA A 80 0.97 -1.45 11.97
N GLY A 81 0.84 -1.98 13.20
CA GLY A 81 1.67 -3.11 13.68
C GLY A 81 3.17 -2.87 13.59
N VAL A 82 3.61 -1.65 13.93
CA VAL A 82 4.99 -1.20 13.71
C VAL A 82 5.94 -1.80 14.75
N SER A 83 7.10 -2.25 14.27
CA SER A 83 8.22 -2.70 15.10
C SER A 83 9.54 -2.14 14.56
N PHE A 84 10.50 -1.94 15.45
CA PHE A 84 11.82 -1.39 15.14
C PHE A 84 12.91 -2.35 15.56
N PHE A 85 13.88 -2.58 14.68
CA PHE A 85 15.01 -3.48 14.89
C PHE A 85 16.32 -2.72 14.65
N SER A 86 17.22 -2.75 15.63
CA SER A 86 18.56 -2.17 15.47
C SER A 86 19.49 -3.19 14.82
N LEU A 87 20.07 -2.83 13.68
CA LEU A 87 21.04 -3.61 12.92
C LEU A 87 22.35 -2.82 12.87
N GLY A 88 23.14 -2.92 13.94
CA GLY A 88 24.33 -2.08 14.12
C GLY A 88 23.95 -0.60 14.28
N ASN A 89 24.37 0.24 13.34
CA ASN A 89 24.05 1.67 13.33
C ASN A 89 22.78 2.01 12.52
N GLU A 90 22.17 1.02 11.88
CA GLU A 90 20.94 1.20 11.10
C GLU A 90 19.71 0.76 11.92
N VAL A 91 18.57 1.38 11.63
CA VAL A 91 17.28 1.00 12.21
C VAL A 91 16.37 0.51 11.09
N GLU A 92 16.00 -0.76 11.16
CA GLU A 92 14.98 -1.35 10.31
C GLU A 92 13.60 -1.15 10.96
N THR A 93 12.68 -0.57 10.20
CA THR A 93 11.26 -0.52 10.52
C THR A 93 10.56 -1.67 9.82
N ARG A 94 9.79 -2.46 10.55
CA ARG A 94 8.82 -3.42 10.00
C ARG A 94 7.42 -2.97 10.35
N ALA A 95 6.50 -3.05 9.41
CA ALA A 95 5.12 -2.68 9.64
C ALA A 95 4.17 -3.52 8.79
N ILE A 96 2.91 -3.50 9.19
CA ILE A 96 1.79 -4.04 8.42
C ILE A 96 1.02 -2.84 7.90
N CYS A 97 0.93 -2.72 6.58
CA CYS A 97 0.02 -1.77 5.97
C CYS A 97 -1.39 -2.35 6.02
N CYS A 98 -2.29 -1.68 6.73
CA CYS A 98 -3.70 -2.03 6.81
C CYS A 98 -4.55 -1.04 6.01
N PRO A 99 -5.72 -1.44 5.46
CA PRO A 99 -6.63 -0.50 4.82
C PRO A 99 -6.95 0.66 5.76
N SER A 100 -7.12 1.86 5.22
CA SER A 100 -7.47 3.03 6.04
C SER A 100 -8.72 2.76 6.89
N GLY A 101 -8.62 3.03 8.21
CA GLY A 101 -9.68 2.72 9.18
C GLY A 101 -9.57 1.32 9.82
N TYR A 102 -8.54 0.55 9.47
CA TYR A 102 -8.21 -0.73 10.10
C TYR A 102 -6.95 -0.60 10.96
N ASN A 103 -6.88 -1.41 12.01
CA ASN A 103 -5.73 -1.54 12.90
C ASN A 103 -5.07 -2.91 12.72
N ALA A 104 -3.82 -3.04 13.15
CA ALA A 104 -3.19 -4.35 13.22
C ALA A 104 -3.85 -5.20 14.31
N GLN A 105 -4.08 -6.47 14.00
CA GLN A 105 -4.51 -7.48 14.94
C GLN A 105 -3.45 -7.70 16.02
N THR A 106 -3.88 -7.96 17.24
CA THR A 106 -3.01 -8.28 18.39
C THR A 106 -3.25 -9.67 18.95
N GLY A 107 -4.26 -10.39 18.45
CA GLY A 107 -4.52 -11.76 18.86
C GLY A 107 -3.57 -12.75 18.20
N GLU A 108 -3.42 -13.92 18.82
CA GLU A 108 -2.53 -14.99 18.33
C GLU A 108 -3.20 -16.37 18.36
N SER A 109 -4.39 -16.49 18.96
CA SER A 109 -5.04 -17.77 19.23
C SER A 109 -5.74 -18.40 18.04
N LEU A 110 -5.88 -17.67 16.94
CA LEU A 110 -6.69 -18.05 15.79
C LEU A 110 -5.90 -17.86 14.49
N PRO A 111 -6.00 -18.78 13.52
CA PRO A 111 -5.19 -18.73 12.30
C PRO A 111 -5.33 -17.43 11.49
N TRP A 112 -6.49 -16.76 11.54
CA TRP A 112 -6.68 -15.53 10.77
C TRP A 112 -5.93 -14.32 11.32
N TYR A 113 -5.39 -14.36 12.54
CA TYR A 113 -4.55 -13.25 13.00
C TYR A 113 -3.26 -13.13 12.18
N SER A 114 -2.73 -14.24 11.67
CA SER A 114 -1.59 -14.23 10.75
C SER A 114 -2.02 -14.05 9.30
N THR A 115 -3.12 -14.68 8.86
CA THR A 115 -3.54 -14.58 7.46
C THR A 115 -4.26 -13.27 7.15
N ASN A 116 -4.90 -12.63 8.13
CA ASN A 116 -5.69 -11.40 8.03
C ASN A 116 -5.29 -10.45 9.16
N PRO A 117 -4.07 -9.88 9.10
CA PRO A 117 -3.46 -9.16 10.21
C PRO A 117 -4.09 -7.79 10.46
N CYS A 118 -5.15 -7.41 9.76
CA CYS A 118 -5.84 -6.15 9.92
C CYS A 118 -7.27 -6.37 10.40
N THR A 119 -7.79 -5.49 11.25
CA THR A 119 -9.18 -5.51 11.73
C THR A 119 -9.78 -4.12 11.75
N SER A 120 -11.04 -4.00 11.36
CA SER A 120 -11.78 -2.76 11.54
C SER A 120 -12.08 -2.58 13.02
N SER A 121 -11.93 -1.35 13.50
CA SER A 121 -12.36 -0.95 14.86
C SER A 121 -13.81 -0.47 14.89
N ASN A 122 -14.53 -0.57 13.76
CA ASN A 122 -15.81 0.08 13.56
C ASN A 122 -16.92 -0.97 13.36
N THR A 123 -17.27 -1.63 14.45
CA THR A 123 -18.34 -2.62 14.52
C THR A 123 -19.71 -1.96 14.69
N ASP A 124 -19.92 -0.72 14.24
CA ASP A 124 -21.21 -0.02 14.40
C ASP A 124 -21.85 0.37 13.05
N ILE A 125 -21.10 0.21 11.94
CA ILE A 125 -21.59 0.51 10.60
C ILE A 125 -22.06 -0.79 9.95
N PRO A 126 -23.34 -0.87 9.52
CA PRO A 126 -23.81 -2.03 8.78
C PRO A 126 -22.99 -2.22 7.50
N ALA A 127 -22.46 -3.43 7.32
CA ALA A 127 -21.76 -3.85 6.11
C ALA A 127 -22.57 -4.94 5.41
N THR A 128 -22.45 -4.99 4.09
CA THR A 128 -22.97 -6.10 3.30
C THR A 128 -21.89 -7.19 3.24
N ALA A 129 -22.20 -8.35 3.83
CA ALA A 129 -21.43 -9.57 3.69
C ALA A 129 -21.93 -10.35 2.49
N SER A 130 -21.04 -10.78 1.61
CA SER A 130 -21.31 -11.80 0.59
C SER A 130 -20.70 -13.13 1.03
N PHE A 131 -21.41 -14.22 0.84
CA PHE A 131 -20.96 -15.57 1.21
C PHE A 131 -21.45 -16.60 0.20
N THR A 132 -20.66 -17.65 0.02
CA THR A 132 -21.02 -18.80 -0.81
C THR A 132 -21.33 -19.97 0.11
N ILE A 133 -22.56 -20.51 0.05
CA ILE A 133 -22.94 -21.72 0.79
C ILE A 133 -23.33 -22.77 -0.24
N ASP A 134 -22.63 -23.90 -0.24
CA ASP A 134 -22.86 -25.00 -1.18
C ASP A 134 -22.88 -24.55 -2.66
N GLY A 135 -22.01 -23.59 -3.01
CA GLY A 135 -21.93 -23.01 -4.37
C GLY A 135 -23.02 -21.98 -4.71
N VAL A 136 -23.84 -21.59 -3.74
CA VAL A 136 -24.86 -20.54 -3.90
C VAL A 136 -24.38 -19.25 -3.24
N GLU A 137 -24.18 -18.21 -4.04
CA GLU A 137 -23.91 -16.86 -3.54
C GLU A 137 -25.14 -16.32 -2.80
N THR A 138 -24.92 -15.80 -1.60
CA THR A 138 -25.92 -15.18 -0.74
C THR A 138 -25.31 -13.94 -0.10
N SER A 139 -26.14 -13.01 0.38
CA SER A 139 -25.66 -11.85 1.13
C SER A 139 -26.50 -11.55 2.36
N SER A 140 -25.89 -10.88 3.33
CA SER A 140 -26.54 -10.39 4.54
C SER A 140 -26.04 -9.00 4.88
N VAL A 141 -26.93 -8.17 5.42
CA VAL A 141 -26.59 -6.83 5.92
C VAL A 141 -26.65 -6.88 7.42
N GLY A 142 -25.57 -6.48 8.06
CA GLY A 142 -25.48 -6.51 9.50
C GLY A 142 -24.23 -5.82 10.00
N THR A 143 -24.06 -5.89 11.31
CA THR A 143 -22.97 -5.22 12.00
C THR A 143 -21.93 -6.25 12.39
N PHE A 144 -20.73 -6.14 11.81
CA PHE A 144 -19.72 -7.19 11.87
C PHE A 144 -18.33 -6.63 12.22
N GLY A 145 -17.53 -7.42 12.94
CA GLY A 145 -16.09 -7.23 12.95
C GLY A 145 -15.53 -7.70 11.61
N ILE A 146 -14.86 -6.81 10.88
CA ILE A 146 -14.32 -7.13 9.55
C ILE A 146 -12.80 -7.23 9.65
N ASN A 147 -12.27 -8.41 9.36
CA ASN A 147 -10.84 -8.60 9.19
C ASN A 147 -10.41 -8.11 7.80
N ALA A 148 -9.13 -7.94 7.58
CA ALA A 148 -8.58 -7.65 6.27
C ALA A 148 -7.18 -8.23 6.14
N LYS A 149 -6.82 -8.54 4.91
CA LYS A 149 -5.43 -8.79 4.55
C LYS A 149 -4.61 -7.50 4.76
N GLY A 150 -3.36 -7.66 5.17
CA GLY A 150 -2.39 -6.58 5.29
C GLY A 150 -1.18 -6.83 4.42
N ILE A 151 -0.40 -5.79 4.16
CA ILE A 151 0.85 -5.88 3.40
C ILE A 151 2.02 -5.66 4.35
N SER A 152 2.83 -6.69 4.53
CA SER A 152 4.04 -6.62 5.35
C SER A 152 5.13 -5.86 4.60
N ILE A 153 5.61 -4.77 5.20
CA ILE A 153 6.70 -3.94 4.66
C ILE A 153 7.87 -3.91 5.62
N ARG A 154 9.08 -3.79 5.07
CA ARG A 154 10.27 -3.43 5.83
C ARG A 154 11.05 -2.33 5.11
N ARG A 155 11.64 -1.44 5.89
CA ARG A 155 12.46 -0.34 5.38
C ARG A 155 13.52 0.10 6.37
N GLN A 156 14.60 0.66 5.84
CA GLN A 156 15.61 1.41 6.56
C GLN A 156 15.56 2.88 6.15
N SER A 157 16.12 3.76 6.97
CA SER A 157 16.14 5.21 6.66
C SER A 157 16.91 5.54 5.37
N THR A 158 17.87 4.69 4.98
CA THR A 158 18.70 4.83 3.77
C THR A 158 18.00 4.36 2.50
N ASP A 159 16.93 3.55 2.62
CA ASP A 159 16.24 2.95 1.48
C ASP A 159 15.56 3.96 0.55
N PHE A 160 15.22 5.14 1.08
CA PHE A 160 14.58 6.22 0.33
C PHE A 160 15.47 7.45 0.17
N ALA A 161 16.77 7.31 0.47
CA ALA A 161 17.71 8.39 0.23
C ALA A 161 17.84 8.62 -1.29
N SER A 162 17.44 9.79 -1.76
CA SER A 162 17.71 10.21 -3.13
C SER A 162 19.22 10.13 -3.40
N ALA A 163 19.62 9.59 -4.56
CA ALA A 163 21.01 9.62 -4.99
C ALA A 163 21.49 11.08 -4.96
N THR A 164 22.48 11.37 -4.12
CA THR A 164 23.13 12.68 -4.14
C THR A 164 23.81 12.79 -5.50
N CYS A 165 23.42 13.76 -6.33
CA CYS A 165 24.12 14.03 -7.58
C CYS A 165 25.57 14.39 -7.26
N THR A 166 26.49 13.45 -7.44
CA THR A 166 27.92 13.76 -7.44
C THR A 166 28.17 14.62 -8.68
N GLY A 167 28.37 15.92 -8.47
CA GLY A 167 28.71 16.83 -9.56
C GLY A 167 29.89 16.28 -10.34
N ILE A 168 29.66 15.96 -11.62
CA ILE A 168 30.73 15.57 -12.53
C ILE A 168 31.65 16.78 -12.64
N SER A 169 32.83 16.70 -12.04
CA SER A 169 33.88 17.68 -12.29
C SER A 169 34.31 17.50 -13.74
N SER A 170 33.94 18.45 -14.60
CA SER A 170 34.42 18.49 -15.98
C SER A 170 35.94 18.46 -15.98
N PRO A 171 36.60 17.56 -16.74
CA PRO A 171 38.05 17.63 -16.89
C PRO A 171 38.40 18.95 -17.57
N THR A 172 39.18 19.79 -16.89
CA THR A 172 39.75 21.00 -17.48
C THR A 172 40.79 20.57 -18.52
N SER A 173 40.38 20.51 -19.78
CA SER A 173 41.29 20.34 -20.92
C SER A 173 42.06 21.64 -21.13
N SER A 174 43.32 21.69 -20.72
CA SER A 174 44.28 22.70 -21.19
C SER A 174 44.57 22.48 -22.67
N GLY A 175 43.77 23.08 -23.54
CA GLY A 175 43.95 23.09 -24.99
C GLY A 175 44.16 24.51 -25.48
N ASN A 176 45.43 24.89 -25.67
CA ASN A 176 45.82 26.16 -26.27
C ASN A 176 45.50 26.10 -27.78
N GLY A 177 44.34 26.63 -28.18
CA GLY A 177 43.88 26.59 -29.57
C GLY A 177 43.02 27.81 -29.91
N THR A 178 43.65 28.80 -30.52
CA THR A 178 43.01 30.02 -31.01
C THR A 178 42.08 29.71 -32.20
N TYR A 179 40.77 29.83 -32.01
CA TYR A 179 39.82 30.04 -33.10
C TYR A 179 38.77 31.07 -32.68
N PRO A 180 38.44 32.07 -33.52
CA PRO A 180 37.52 33.14 -33.16
C PRO A 180 36.06 32.65 -33.19
N VAL A 181 35.31 32.97 -32.14
CA VAL A 181 33.86 32.75 -32.03
C VAL A 181 33.13 33.94 -32.68
N PRO A 182 32.14 33.74 -33.58
CA PRO A 182 31.30 34.82 -34.06
C PRO A 182 30.33 35.28 -32.97
N ALA A 183 30.21 36.60 -32.80
CA ALA A 183 29.34 37.23 -31.81
C ALA A 183 27.85 36.97 -32.10
N VAL A 184 27.12 36.51 -31.09
CA VAL A 184 25.65 36.49 -31.07
C VAL A 184 25.18 37.75 -30.31
N PRO A 185 24.22 38.54 -30.84
CA PRO A 185 23.79 39.78 -30.19
C PRO A 185 22.96 39.49 -28.93
N ALA A 186 23.19 40.32 -27.90
CA ALA A 186 22.45 40.28 -26.64
C ALA A 186 20.98 40.68 -26.87
N VAL A 187 20.05 39.88 -26.34
CA VAL A 187 18.65 40.29 -26.20
C VAL A 187 18.49 40.92 -24.82
N ASP A 188 18.13 42.19 -24.84
CA ASP A 188 17.86 43.05 -23.69
C ASP A 188 16.59 42.55 -22.97
N TYR A 189 16.70 42.13 -21.71
CA TYR A 189 15.55 41.69 -20.91
C TYR A 189 15.19 42.82 -19.94
N HIS A 190 14.18 43.60 -20.33
CA HIS A 190 13.60 44.66 -19.50
C HIS A 190 12.56 44.03 -18.56
N PRO A 191 12.75 44.05 -17.22
CA PRO A 191 11.66 43.77 -16.31
C PRO A 191 10.86 45.07 -16.18
N GLU A 192 9.54 45.00 -16.36
CA GLU A 192 8.50 45.93 -15.89
C GLU A 192 7.29 45.72 -16.82
N GLN A 193 6.33 44.89 -16.42
CA GLN A 193 4.92 45.25 -16.42
C GLN A 193 4.05 44.17 -15.75
N ARG A 194 3.60 44.56 -14.56
CA ARG A 194 2.54 43.98 -13.74
C ARG A 194 1.20 44.55 -14.21
N LEU A 195 0.12 43.75 -14.23
CA LEU A 195 -1.27 44.03 -13.82
C LEU A 195 -2.20 42.95 -14.43
N VAL A 196 -2.81 42.03 -13.66
CA VAL A 196 -4.07 42.10 -12.87
C VAL A 196 -5.35 42.27 -13.71
N LEU A 197 -6.24 41.25 -13.63
CA LEU A 197 -7.73 41.29 -13.60
C LEU A 197 -8.23 39.82 -13.71
N GLU A 198 -8.67 39.17 -12.62
CA GLU A 198 -10.02 39.10 -12.03
C GLU A 198 -11.01 38.11 -12.69
N SER A 199 -11.83 37.50 -11.81
CA SER A 199 -13.02 36.64 -12.02
C SER A 199 -12.77 35.22 -12.54
N GLY A 200 -13.25 34.12 -11.96
CA GLY A 200 -14.36 33.91 -11.04
C GLY A 200 -15.39 33.00 -11.73
N LEU A 201 -15.34 31.67 -11.51
CA LEU A 201 -16.41 30.75 -11.93
C LEU A 201 -16.60 29.60 -10.94
N ARG A 202 -17.82 29.53 -10.42
CA ARG A 202 -18.44 28.38 -9.74
C ARG A 202 -18.61 27.23 -10.74
N TRP A 203 -18.65 26.00 -10.23
CA TRP A 203 -19.40 24.92 -10.85
C TRP A 203 -20.21 24.18 -9.80
N GLU A 204 -21.34 23.68 -10.28
CA GLU A 204 -22.57 23.22 -9.62
C GLU A 204 -22.41 21.99 -8.71
#